data_AF-A0A4V6P424-F1
#
_entry.id   AF-A0A4V6P424-F1
#
_cell.length_a   1.000
_cell.length_b   1.000
_cell.length_c   1.000
_cell.angle_alpha   90.00
_cell.angle_beta   90.00
_cell.angle_gamma   90.00
#
_symmetry.space_group_name_H-M   'P 1'
#
loop_
_entity.id
_entity.type
_entity.pdbx_description
1 polymer ?
#
loop_
_entity_poly.entity_id
_entity_poly.type
_entity_poly.pdbx_seq_one_letter_code
_entity_poly.pdbx_strand_id
1 'polypeptide(L)'
;MKRMLVGLACLVAGLAFLLIAAFAWGRLRPPTEEQARALFTLHVDLKPKQGSNAFPLQWFTNFDVPYDQLDSLYAKDSEHARAWVVSLPKNDILSVPAPTASPPFPALEPLGKDKNVLCATREVDCLGKVRANREALRAVLIKHRVRLERDEALNRYDYTWSDLPAHPLMSIPAYGHSMGLWSSAAALDFVDGNEPHALDRICTNVLTTRRLHAHSNTLIGTMIMAARLRSATQLFLQMLDEVPPEQALPESCATAFAPIITDDLDMCASMQSEFGMLLGSGLLDMDTPWYRRWMLSSKGTLRLGAPAYAAYCADATRKQLIADRRFPANPMSTAPDVFDWISNSAGSVLIQMPPPVFSRYLNRQQDAAASLRLGATILWLRETRADGRTLSERLAQRPDWMHVADDRALRLSPDNRSLLMGSHDEDSDWHERWPLPKGI
;
A
#
# COMPACT_ATOMS: atom_id res chain seq x y z
N MET A 1 -8.40 -66.21 20.06
CA MET A 1 -8.67 -64.88 20.66
C MET A 1 -7.43 -64.19 21.21
N LYS A 2 -6.69 -64.74 22.20
CA LYS A 2 -5.54 -64.06 22.83
C LYS A 2 -4.39 -63.66 21.87
N ARG A 3 -4.03 -64.52 20.91
CA ARG A 3 -3.00 -64.20 19.88
C ARG A 3 -3.44 -63.11 18.89
N MET A 4 -4.72 -63.09 18.50
CA MET A 4 -5.28 -62.01 17.66
C MET A 4 -5.31 -60.67 18.41
N LEU A 5 -5.69 -60.68 19.70
CA LEU A 5 -5.69 -59.48 20.53
C LEU A 5 -4.27 -58.91 20.73
N VAL A 6 -3.26 -59.78 20.91
CA VAL A 6 -1.86 -59.35 21.00
C VAL A 6 -1.36 -58.80 19.65
N GLY A 7 -1.67 -59.47 18.53
CA GLY A 7 -1.31 -58.97 17.20
C GLY A 7 -1.94 -57.61 16.88
N LEU A 8 -3.21 -57.42 17.24
CA LEU A 8 -3.92 -56.14 17.10
C LEU A 8 -3.30 -55.06 18.00
N ALA A 9 -2.98 -55.39 19.26
CA ALA A 9 -2.34 -54.46 20.18
C ALA A 9 -0.95 -54.01 19.69
N CYS A 10 -0.13 -54.92 19.16
CA CYS A 10 1.17 -54.57 18.56
C CYS A 10 1.02 -53.69 17.33
N LEU A 11 0.02 -53.95 16.47
CA LEU A 11 -0.23 -53.12 15.29
C LEU A 11 -0.68 -51.71 15.68
N VAL A 12 -1.58 -51.58 16.64
CA VAL A 12 -2.02 -50.28 17.17
C VAL A 12 -0.85 -49.53 17.82
N ALA A 13 -0.03 -50.20 18.62
CA ALA A 13 1.15 -49.59 19.23
C ALA A 13 2.18 -49.12 18.18
N GLY A 14 2.42 -49.92 17.13
CA GLY A 14 3.28 -49.55 16.02
C GLY A 14 2.77 -48.32 15.25
N LEU A 15 1.46 -48.26 14.96
CA LEU A 15 0.85 -47.11 14.32
C LEU A 15 0.92 -45.85 15.20
N ALA A 16 0.66 -45.99 16.50
CA ALA A 16 0.77 -44.89 17.46
C ALA A 16 2.21 -44.36 17.53
N PHE A 17 3.21 -45.25 17.54
CA PHE A 17 4.62 -44.85 17.51
C PHE A 17 4.96 -44.08 16.24
N LEU A 18 4.52 -44.56 15.07
CA LEU A 18 4.74 -43.86 13.79
C LEU A 18 4.09 -42.48 13.77
N LEU A 19 2.86 -42.34 14.28
CA LEU A 19 2.17 -41.05 14.38
C LEU A 19 2.90 -40.08 15.31
N ILE A 20 3.37 -40.55 16.46
CA ILE A 20 4.15 -39.74 17.41
C ILE A 20 5.48 -39.31 16.77
N ALA A 21 6.18 -40.22 16.10
CA ALA A 21 7.43 -39.91 15.41
C ALA A 21 7.22 -38.89 14.27
N ALA A 22 6.17 -39.07 13.46
CA ALA A 22 5.80 -38.13 12.40
C ALA A 22 5.41 -36.75 12.96
N PHE A 23 4.65 -36.73 14.06
CA PHE A 23 4.29 -35.50 14.76
C PHE A 23 5.53 -34.77 15.30
N ALA A 24 6.43 -35.49 15.98
CA ALA A 24 7.66 -34.95 16.55
C ALA A 24 8.59 -34.42 15.44
N TRP A 25 8.73 -35.17 14.33
CA TRP A 25 9.48 -34.72 13.16
C TRP A 25 8.89 -33.44 12.58
N GLY A 26 7.57 -33.39 12.36
CA GLY A 26 6.90 -32.18 11.87
C GLY A 26 7.08 -30.96 12.79
N ARG A 27 7.13 -31.16 14.12
CA ARG A 27 7.36 -30.09 15.10
C ARG A 27 8.80 -29.59 15.16
N LEU A 28 9.76 -30.50 15.10
CA LEU A 28 11.16 -30.20 15.43
C LEU A 28 12.04 -29.99 14.21
N ARG A 29 11.58 -30.40 13.02
CA ARG A 29 12.38 -30.30 11.79
C ARG A 29 12.86 -28.86 11.53
N PRO A 30 14.10 -28.70 11.04
CA PRO A 30 14.60 -27.40 10.62
C PRO A 30 13.85 -26.91 9.37
N PRO A 31 13.92 -25.59 9.08
CA PRO A 31 13.50 -25.09 7.79
C PRO A 31 14.28 -25.72 6.64
N THR A 32 13.61 -25.90 5.50
CA THR A 32 14.30 -26.16 4.24
C THR A 32 15.19 -24.96 3.90
N GLU A 33 16.16 -25.13 2.99
CA GLU A 33 17.04 -24.03 2.59
C GLU A 33 16.25 -22.84 2.01
N GLU A 34 15.20 -23.10 1.24
CA GLU A 34 14.29 -22.06 0.73
C GLU A 34 13.60 -21.31 1.87
N GLN A 35 13.02 -22.03 2.84
CA GLN A 35 12.33 -21.43 3.98
C GLN A 35 13.30 -20.66 4.87
N ALA A 36 14.53 -21.16 5.07
CA ALA A 36 15.56 -20.49 5.84
C ALA A 36 15.99 -19.17 5.17
N ARG A 37 16.18 -19.17 3.85
CA ARG A 37 16.48 -17.96 3.07
C ARG A 37 15.31 -16.97 3.11
N ALA A 38 14.08 -17.44 2.95
CA ALA A 38 12.89 -16.60 3.02
C ALA A 38 12.74 -15.93 4.40
N LEU A 39 12.91 -16.71 5.48
CA LEU A 39 12.92 -16.19 6.84
C LEU A 39 14.03 -15.15 7.01
N PHE A 40 15.24 -15.41 6.53
CA PHE A 40 16.33 -14.43 6.60
C PHE A 40 15.96 -13.12 5.90
N THR A 41 15.47 -13.17 4.65
CA THR A 41 15.02 -12.00 3.89
C THR A 41 13.97 -11.18 4.64
N LEU A 42 13.03 -11.85 5.32
CA LEU A 42 11.95 -11.17 6.04
C LEU A 42 12.37 -10.51 7.36
N HIS A 43 13.55 -10.85 7.89
CA HIS A 43 14.09 -10.26 9.12
C HIS A 43 15.17 -9.20 8.86
N VAL A 44 15.52 -8.93 7.60
CA VAL A 44 16.44 -7.84 7.26
C VAL A 44 15.78 -6.51 7.64
N ASP A 45 16.48 -5.69 8.43
CA ASP A 45 16.04 -4.35 8.78
C ASP A 45 16.13 -3.40 7.58
N LEU A 46 14.97 -3.10 7.00
CA LEU A 46 14.82 -2.19 5.86
C LEU A 46 14.55 -0.74 6.27
N LYS A 47 14.60 -0.40 7.57
CA LYS A 47 14.34 0.96 8.03
C LYS A 47 15.37 1.94 7.45
N PRO A 48 14.93 3.02 6.78
CA PRO A 48 15.83 4.09 6.34
C PRO A 48 16.70 4.59 7.49
N LYS A 49 18.01 4.71 7.22
CA LYS A 49 19.00 5.15 8.22
C LYS A 49 19.18 6.67 8.26
N GLN A 50 18.66 7.37 7.26
CA GLN A 50 18.75 8.81 7.08
C GLN A 50 17.43 9.34 6.51
N GLY A 51 17.24 10.66 6.59
CA GLY A 51 16.03 11.33 6.16
C GLY A 51 15.01 11.53 7.29
N SER A 52 13.93 12.22 6.97
CA SER A 52 12.86 12.58 7.92
C SER A 52 11.65 11.67 7.74
N ASN A 53 11.12 11.15 8.85
CA ASN A 53 9.96 10.26 8.87
C ASN A 53 8.64 11.04 8.90
N ALA A 54 7.76 10.83 7.92
CA ALA A 54 6.42 11.42 7.86
C ALA A 54 5.40 10.73 8.78
N PHE A 55 5.70 9.51 9.25
CA PHE A 55 4.74 8.71 10.01
C PHE A 55 4.25 9.41 11.30
N PRO A 56 5.09 10.09 12.10
CA PRO A 56 4.63 10.88 13.25
C PRO A 56 3.58 11.94 12.90
N LEU A 57 3.76 12.66 11.78
CA LEU A 57 2.80 13.65 11.29
C LEU A 57 1.46 13.00 10.92
N GLN A 58 1.50 11.83 10.29
CA GLN A 58 0.31 11.06 9.92
C GLN A 58 -0.40 10.47 11.15
N TRP A 59 0.37 9.91 12.10
CA TRP A 59 -0.13 9.35 13.35
C TRP A 59 -0.94 10.39 14.14
N PHE A 60 -0.44 11.62 14.21
CA PHE A 60 -1.11 12.75 14.85
C PHE A 60 -1.93 13.62 13.88
N THR A 61 -2.44 13.08 12.76
CA THR A 61 -3.17 13.89 11.78
C THR A 61 -4.42 14.58 12.37
N ASN A 62 -4.97 14.05 13.46
CA ASN A 62 -6.14 14.57 14.15
C ASN A 62 -5.86 15.63 15.22
N PHE A 63 -4.61 15.98 15.44
CA PHE A 63 -4.22 16.84 16.55
C PHE A 63 -3.33 17.97 16.06
N ASP A 64 -3.46 19.13 16.71
CA ASP A 64 -2.62 20.30 16.44
C ASP A 64 -1.29 20.19 17.19
N VAL A 65 -0.49 19.18 16.82
CA VAL A 65 0.81 18.90 17.45
C VAL A 65 1.91 19.71 16.76
N PRO A 66 2.68 20.54 17.49
CA PRO A 66 3.84 21.24 16.95
C PRO A 66 4.84 20.31 16.26
N TYR A 67 5.41 20.73 15.12
CA TYR A 67 6.30 19.89 14.31
C TYR A 67 7.53 19.39 15.07
N ASP A 68 8.07 20.19 15.98
CA ASP A 68 9.23 19.90 16.83
C ASP A 68 8.94 18.86 17.93
N GLN A 69 7.66 18.56 18.20
CA GLN A 69 7.25 17.58 19.21
C GLN A 69 6.80 16.24 18.63
N LEU A 70 6.51 16.17 17.33
CA LEU A 70 5.96 14.99 16.65
C LEU A 70 6.77 13.72 16.95
N ASP A 71 8.08 13.75 16.74
CA ASP A 71 8.93 12.57 16.87
C ASP A 71 9.01 12.10 18.32
N SER A 72 9.14 13.03 19.27
CA SER A 72 9.23 12.69 20.70
C SER A 72 7.94 12.07 21.24
N LEU A 73 6.78 12.59 20.83
CA LEU A 73 5.47 12.07 21.21
C LEU A 73 5.22 10.71 20.54
N TYR A 74 5.58 10.58 19.27
CA TYR A 74 5.45 9.32 18.55
C TYR A 74 6.33 8.22 19.15
N ALA A 75 7.57 8.55 19.54
CA ALA A 75 8.45 7.60 20.22
C ALA A 75 7.83 7.09 21.53
N LYS A 76 7.21 7.97 22.31
CA LYS A 76 6.48 7.61 23.54
C LYS A 76 5.27 6.71 23.25
N ASP A 77 4.47 7.04 22.24
CA ASP A 77 3.32 6.21 21.84
C ASP A 77 3.79 4.83 21.33
N SER A 78 4.90 4.78 20.60
CA SER A 78 5.52 3.54 20.12
C SER A 78 6.03 2.65 21.26
N GLU A 79 6.66 3.23 22.29
CA GLU A 79 7.07 2.51 23.50
C GLU A 79 5.85 1.98 24.26
N HIS A 80 4.83 2.82 24.47
CA HIS A 80 3.59 2.40 25.09
C HIS A 80 2.91 1.27 24.29
N ALA A 81 2.92 1.33 22.96
CA ALA A 81 2.38 0.29 22.11
C ALA A 81 3.14 -1.04 22.25
N ARG A 82 4.48 -1.01 22.35
CA ARG A 82 5.28 -2.22 22.62
C ARG A 82 4.96 -2.80 24.00
N ALA A 83 4.90 -1.97 25.03
CA ALA A 83 4.53 -2.40 26.38
C ALA A 83 3.12 -3.00 26.42
N TRP A 84 2.17 -2.40 25.68
CA TRP A 84 0.81 -2.89 25.54
C TRP A 84 0.77 -4.29 24.94
N VAL A 85 1.47 -4.54 23.81
CA VAL A 85 1.53 -5.88 23.19
C VAL A 85 2.06 -6.93 24.18
N VAL A 86 3.10 -6.60 24.95
CA VAL A 86 3.66 -7.51 25.97
C VAL A 86 2.67 -7.76 27.12
N SER A 87 1.81 -6.79 27.43
CA SER A 87 0.82 -6.89 28.52
C SER A 87 -0.46 -7.64 28.14
N LEU A 88 -0.69 -7.92 26.85
CA LEU A 88 -1.94 -8.51 26.39
C LEU A 88 -2.21 -9.88 27.03
N PRO A 89 -3.41 -10.11 27.58
CA PRO A 89 -3.77 -11.41 28.11
C PRO A 89 -3.93 -12.40 26.96
N LYS A 90 -3.29 -13.57 27.08
CA LYS A 90 -3.29 -14.61 26.03
C LYS A 90 -4.69 -15.12 25.64
N ASN A 91 -5.68 -14.93 26.51
CA ASN A 91 -7.03 -15.50 26.38
C ASN A 91 -8.11 -14.46 26.09
N ASP A 92 -7.77 -13.18 26.06
CA ASP A 92 -8.76 -12.12 25.94
C ASP A 92 -8.16 -10.84 25.33
N ILE A 93 -7.49 -11.01 24.18
CA ILE A 93 -6.81 -9.90 23.49
C ILE A 93 -7.77 -8.77 23.07
N LEU A 94 -9.07 -9.04 23.00
CA LEU A 94 -10.10 -8.07 22.59
C LEU A 94 -10.60 -7.20 23.76
N SER A 95 -10.36 -7.57 25.02
CA SER A 95 -10.83 -6.80 26.17
C SER A 95 -9.91 -5.64 26.55
N VAL A 96 -8.68 -5.61 26.03
CA VAL A 96 -7.75 -4.49 26.23
C VAL A 96 -7.78 -3.59 25.00
N PRO A 97 -8.25 -2.33 25.10
CA PRO A 97 -8.25 -1.40 23.99
C PRO A 97 -6.84 -1.19 23.45
N ALA A 98 -6.71 -1.12 22.13
CA ALA A 98 -5.44 -0.82 21.49
C ALA A 98 -5.02 0.64 21.76
N PRO A 99 -3.71 0.90 21.91
CA PRO A 99 -3.19 2.25 21.99
C PRO A 99 -3.58 3.06 20.75
N THR A 100 -4.05 4.27 20.99
CA THR A 100 -4.39 5.26 19.97
C THR A 100 -3.56 6.52 20.20
N ALA A 101 -3.34 7.31 19.15
CA ALA A 101 -2.76 8.63 19.29
C ALA A 101 -3.53 9.45 20.33
N SER A 102 -2.87 9.89 21.40
CA SER A 102 -3.47 10.72 22.45
C SER A 102 -2.46 11.76 22.96
N PRO A 103 -2.01 12.67 22.07
CA PRO A 103 -1.07 13.70 22.46
C PRO A 103 -1.79 14.74 23.35
N PRO A 104 -1.07 15.48 24.23
CA PRO A 104 -1.66 16.50 25.11
C PRO A 104 -1.98 17.81 24.34
N PHE A 105 -2.55 17.69 23.14
CA PHE A 105 -2.85 18.78 22.23
C PHE A 105 -4.31 18.74 21.79
N PRO A 106 -4.92 19.88 21.45
CA PRO A 106 -6.30 19.91 20.98
C PRO A 106 -6.51 19.02 19.75
N ALA A 107 -7.63 18.30 19.75
CA ALA A 107 -8.10 17.63 18.55
C ALA A 107 -8.53 18.68 17.51
N LEU A 108 -8.09 18.50 16.27
CA LEU A 108 -8.57 19.25 15.13
C LEU A 108 -10.02 18.87 14.84
N GLU A 109 -10.80 19.83 14.37
CA GLU A 109 -12.20 19.59 14.00
C GLU A 109 -12.28 18.43 12.97
N PRO A 110 -13.19 17.46 13.15
CA PRO A 110 -13.42 16.42 12.16
C PRO A 110 -13.96 17.01 10.86
N LEU A 111 -13.60 16.42 9.71
CA LEU A 111 -14.17 16.82 8.42
C LEU A 111 -15.70 16.65 8.38
N GLY A 112 -16.26 15.65 9.07
CA GLY A 112 -17.71 15.44 9.14
C GLY A 112 -18.38 15.39 7.75
N LYS A 113 -19.32 16.31 7.49
CA LYS A 113 -19.99 16.48 6.19
C LYS A 113 -19.17 17.29 5.18
N ASP A 114 -18.17 18.03 5.63
CA ASP A 114 -17.31 18.88 4.79
C ASP A 114 -16.53 18.04 3.77
N LYS A 115 -16.25 16.76 4.07
CA LYS A 115 -15.64 15.81 3.12
C LYS A 115 -16.41 15.65 1.81
N ASN A 116 -17.71 15.95 1.79
CA ASN A 116 -18.54 15.77 0.60
C ASN A 116 -18.25 16.80 -0.49
N VAL A 117 -17.76 17.99 -0.12
CA VAL A 117 -17.37 19.03 -1.10
C VAL A 117 -15.92 18.88 -1.56
N LEU A 118 -15.09 18.10 -0.85
CA LEU A 118 -13.74 17.77 -1.27
C LEU A 118 -13.75 16.82 -2.47
N CYS A 119 -12.73 16.88 -3.32
CA CYS A 119 -12.47 15.87 -4.32
C CYS A 119 -12.17 14.54 -3.62
N ALA A 120 -12.99 13.53 -3.91
CA ALA A 120 -12.79 12.18 -3.42
C ALA A 120 -11.50 11.58 -4.02
N THR A 121 -10.92 10.57 -3.37
CA THR A 121 -9.74 9.85 -3.89
C THR A 121 -9.99 9.30 -5.31
N ARG A 122 -11.22 8.86 -5.60
CA ARG A 122 -11.64 8.33 -6.90
C ARG A 122 -12.55 9.29 -7.67
N GLU A 123 -12.38 10.60 -7.44
CA GLU A 123 -13.17 11.60 -8.12
C GLU A 123 -12.86 11.61 -9.63
N VAL A 124 -13.88 11.39 -10.46
CA VAL A 124 -13.71 11.33 -11.92
C VAL A 124 -13.53 12.73 -12.52
N ASP A 125 -14.27 13.71 -12.00
CA ASP A 125 -14.28 15.11 -12.46
C ASP A 125 -14.16 16.06 -11.25
N CYS A 126 -12.93 16.20 -10.74
CA CYS A 126 -12.65 17.03 -9.58
C CYS A 126 -12.82 18.52 -9.94
N LEU A 127 -12.36 18.96 -11.11
CA LEU A 127 -12.53 20.34 -11.55
C LEU A 127 -14.01 20.73 -11.70
N GLY A 128 -14.84 19.89 -12.31
CA GLY A 128 -16.29 20.12 -12.42
C GLY A 128 -16.96 20.20 -11.06
N LYS A 129 -16.61 19.30 -10.12
CA LYS A 129 -17.12 19.35 -8.75
C LYS A 129 -16.72 20.63 -8.01
N VAL A 130 -15.46 21.05 -8.14
CA VAL A 130 -14.98 22.30 -7.53
C VAL A 130 -15.71 23.51 -8.10
N ARG A 131 -15.92 23.59 -9.42
CA ARG A 131 -16.71 24.66 -10.04
C ARG A 131 -18.12 24.73 -9.47
N ALA A 132 -18.79 23.59 -9.33
CA ALA A 132 -20.14 23.52 -8.80
C ALA A 132 -20.25 23.90 -7.32
N ASN A 133 -19.16 23.76 -6.54
CA ASN A 133 -19.15 23.95 -5.08
C ASN A 133 -18.10 24.98 -4.62
N ARG A 134 -17.70 25.92 -5.48
CA ARG A 134 -16.52 26.78 -5.29
C ARG A 134 -16.49 27.50 -3.93
N GLU A 135 -17.56 28.23 -3.59
CA GLU A 135 -17.63 28.98 -2.33
C GLU A 135 -17.69 28.05 -1.10
N ALA A 136 -18.41 26.93 -1.21
CA ALA A 136 -18.48 25.95 -0.13
C ALA A 136 -17.11 25.30 0.12
N LEU A 137 -16.39 24.95 -0.96
CA LEU A 137 -15.05 24.41 -0.85
C LEU A 137 -14.08 25.43 -0.24
N ARG A 138 -14.13 26.70 -0.67
CA ARG A 138 -13.30 27.77 -0.07
C ARG A 138 -13.55 27.88 1.44
N ALA A 139 -14.80 27.87 1.88
CA ALA A 139 -15.15 27.89 3.30
C ALA A 139 -14.60 26.67 4.05
N VAL A 140 -14.69 25.48 3.45
CA VAL A 140 -14.15 24.23 4.02
C VAL A 140 -12.62 24.28 4.14
N LEU A 141 -11.90 24.77 3.13
CA LEU A 141 -10.44 24.87 3.18
C LEU A 141 -9.97 25.91 4.21
N ILE A 142 -10.69 27.03 4.39
CA ILE A 142 -10.41 27.99 5.46
C ILE A 142 -10.62 27.36 6.84
N LYS A 143 -11.75 26.67 7.01
CA LYS A 143 -12.11 26.00 8.26
C LYS A 143 -11.08 24.93 8.65
N HIS A 144 -10.61 24.14 7.69
CA HIS A 144 -9.66 23.04 7.89
C HIS A 144 -8.20 23.40 7.54
N ARG A 145 -7.85 24.69 7.54
CA ARG A 145 -6.53 25.17 7.07
C ARG A 145 -5.34 24.48 7.74
N VAL A 146 -5.41 24.25 9.06
CA VAL A 146 -4.32 23.60 9.81
C VAL A 146 -4.11 22.16 9.32
N ARG A 147 -5.20 21.46 8.99
CA ARG A 147 -5.12 20.10 8.46
C ARG A 147 -4.57 20.07 7.04
N LEU A 148 -4.97 21.03 6.20
CA LEU A 148 -4.40 21.20 4.86
C LEU A 148 -2.90 21.47 4.93
N GLU A 149 -2.48 22.46 5.72
CA GLU A 149 -1.06 22.82 5.92
C GLU A 149 -0.22 21.60 6.35
N ARG A 150 -0.78 20.74 7.22
CA ARG A 150 -0.13 19.49 7.66
C ARG A 150 -0.08 18.41 6.57
N ASP A 151 -1.14 18.27 5.77
CA ASP A 151 -1.13 17.33 4.64
C ASP A 151 -0.07 17.75 3.61
N GLU A 152 0.07 19.06 3.37
CA GLU A 152 1.09 19.60 2.46
C GLU A 152 2.50 19.53 3.01
N ALA A 153 2.66 19.64 4.33
CA ALA A 153 3.95 19.49 4.99
C ALA A 153 4.57 18.10 4.81
N LEU A 154 3.80 17.09 4.34
CA LEU A 154 4.34 15.80 3.90
C LEU A 154 5.45 15.97 2.84
N ASN A 155 5.44 17.06 2.06
CA ASN A 155 6.48 17.34 1.07
C ASN A 155 7.88 17.54 1.68
N ARG A 156 7.99 17.76 2.99
CA ARG A 156 9.25 17.97 3.72
C ARG A 156 9.89 16.67 4.22
N TYR A 157 9.22 15.53 4.04
CA TYR A 157 9.65 14.24 4.60
C TYR A 157 10.04 13.23 3.53
N ASP A 158 11.01 12.38 3.85
CA ASP A 158 11.65 11.48 2.90
C ASP A 158 10.97 10.11 2.82
N TYR A 159 10.42 9.63 3.93
CA TYR A 159 9.82 8.30 4.03
C TYR A 159 8.66 8.24 5.04
N THR A 160 7.91 7.15 5.07
CA THR A 160 6.88 6.89 6.09
C THR A 160 7.09 5.53 6.73
N TRP A 161 7.68 5.51 7.92
CA TRP A 161 8.01 4.29 8.64
C TRP A 161 7.29 4.22 9.98
N SER A 162 6.42 3.22 10.15
CA SER A 162 5.81 2.88 11.43
C SER A 162 6.80 2.10 12.29
N ASP A 163 7.09 2.63 13.47
CA ASP A 163 7.76 1.97 14.59
C ASP A 163 6.77 1.30 15.56
N LEU A 164 5.46 1.33 15.27
CA LEU A 164 4.47 0.59 16.05
C LEU A 164 4.66 -0.92 15.85
N PRO A 165 4.40 -1.74 16.88
CA PRO A 165 4.42 -3.20 16.72
C PRO A 165 3.47 -3.65 15.62
N ALA A 166 3.94 -4.58 14.78
CA ALA A 166 3.11 -5.26 13.80
C ALA A 166 2.13 -6.21 14.54
N HIS A 167 0.95 -5.69 14.89
CA HIS A 167 -0.09 -6.42 15.62
C HIS A 167 -1.46 -6.15 14.98
N PRO A 168 -2.35 -7.15 14.79
CA PRO A 168 -3.62 -6.97 14.08
C PRO A 168 -4.58 -5.96 14.70
N LEU A 169 -4.50 -5.78 16.03
CA LEU A 169 -5.30 -4.81 16.76
C LEU A 169 -4.65 -3.42 16.83
N MET A 170 -3.43 -3.24 16.29
CA MET A 170 -2.75 -1.96 16.35
C MET A 170 -3.55 -0.89 15.60
N SER A 171 -3.68 0.29 16.21
CA SER A 171 -4.38 1.41 15.58
C SER A 171 -3.62 1.89 14.35
N ILE A 172 -4.35 2.30 13.32
CA ILE A 172 -3.79 2.94 12.13
C ILE A 172 -3.96 4.46 12.21
N PRO A 173 -3.08 5.25 11.57
CA PRO A 173 -3.32 6.67 11.38
C PRO A 173 -4.70 6.95 10.75
N ALA A 174 -5.32 8.06 11.13
CA ALA A 174 -6.61 8.48 10.58
C ALA A 174 -6.47 9.10 9.17
N TYR A 175 -5.85 8.37 8.25
CA TYR A 175 -5.51 8.83 6.89
C TYR A 175 -6.68 9.50 6.16
N GLY A 176 -7.89 8.97 6.35
CA GLY A 176 -9.13 9.47 5.75
C GLY A 176 -9.46 10.92 6.12
N HIS A 177 -8.93 11.44 7.22
CA HIS A 177 -9.26 12.78 7.68
C HIS A 177 -8.48 13.88 6.98
N SER A 178 -7.38 13.59 6.29
CA SER A 178 -6.71 14.56 5.40
C SER A 178 -6.88 14.24 3.91
N MET A 179 -7.47 13.09 3.57
CA MET A 179 -7.67 12.70 2.16
C MET A 179 -8.50 13.73 1.40
N GLY A 180 -7.97 14.16 0.26
CA GLY A 180 -8.64 15.06 -0.67
C GLY A 180 -8.42 16.54 -0.40
N LEU A 181 -7.89 16.95 0.77
CA LEU A 181 -7.66 18.37 1.08
C LEU A 181 -6.68 19.02 0.10
N TRP A 182 -5.50 18.44 -0.06
CA TRP A 182 -4.46 18.98 -0.96
C TRP A 182 -4.94 19.03 -2.42
N SER A 183 -5.51 17.94 -2.94
CA SER A 183 -6.05 17.91 -4.31
C SER A 183 -7.18 18.93 -4.50
N SER A 184 -8.08 19.08 -3.53
CA SER A 184 -9.17 20.06 -3.61
C SER A 184 -8.65 21.49 -3.58
N ALA A 185 -7.60 21.76 -2.79
CA ALA A 185 -6.97 23.07 -2.75
C ALA A 185 -6.29 23.42 -4.08
N ALA A 186 -5.55 22.48 -4.68
CA ALA A 186 -4.98 22.66 -6.01
C ALA A 186 -6.07 22.88 -7.08
N ALA A 187 -7.15 22.10 -7.04
CA ALA A 187 -8.30 22.27 -7.94
C ALA A 187 -8.98 23.63 -7.77
N LEU A 188 -9.13 24.12 -6.54
CA LEU A 188 -9.68 25.45 -6.27
C LEU A 188 -8.77 26.56 -6.80
N ASP A 189 -7.46 26.48 -6.56
CA ASP A 189 -6.50 27.45 -7.10
C ASP A 189 -6.60 27.53 -8.64
N PHE A 190 -6.75 26.37 -9.29
CA PHE A 190 -6.92 26.28 -10.74
C PHE A 190 -8.21 26.96 -11.21
N VAL A 191 -9.35 26.61 -10.60
CA VAL A 191 -10.65 27.20 -10.91
C VAL A 191 -10.71 28.70 -10.57
N ASP A 192 -9.90 29.15 -9.62
CA ASP A 192 -9.73 30.56 -9.27
C ASP A 192 -8.86 31.35 -10.28
N GLY A 193 -8.31 30.67 -11.29
CA GLY A 193 -7.48 31.27 -12.34
C GLY A 193 -5.99 31.36 -11.98
N ASN A 194 -5.56 30.76 -10.87
CA ASN A 194 -4.16 30.68 -10.48
C ASN A 194 -3.52 29.39 -10.99
N GLU A 195 -3.60 29.18 -12.31
CA GLU A 195 -3.20 27.93 -12.97
C GLU A 195 -1.73 27.54 -12.72
N PRO A 196 -0.73 28.43 -12.83
CA PRO A 196 0.67 28.05 -12.61
C PRO A 196 0.92 27.53 -11.19
N HIS A 197 0.33 28.17 -10.18
CA HIS A 197 0.42 27.74 -8.79
C HIS A 197 -0.30 26.40 -8.57
N ALA A 198 -1.49 26.23 -9.16
CA ALA A 198 -2.24 24.99 -9.04
C ALA A 198 -1.51 23.79 -9.65
N LEU A 199 -0.89 23.98 -10.83
CA LEU A 199 -0.06 22.97 -11.48
C LEU A 199 1.17 22.61 -10.63
N ASP A 200 1.86 23.61 -10.07
CA ASP A 200 3.01 23.36 -9.19
C ASP A 200 2.60 22.59 -7.93
N ARG A 201 1.46 22.98 -7.33
CA ARG A 201 0.89 22.35 -6.13
C ARG A 201 0.50 20.90 -6.39
N ILE A 202 -0.15 20.57 -7.50
CA ILE A 202 -0.54 19.19 -7.80
C ILE A 202 0.66 18.33 -8.22
N CYS A 203 1.63 18.88 -8.95
CA CYS A 203 2.87 18.17 -9.28
C CYS A 203 3.71 17.89 -8.04
N THR A 204 3.77 18.83 -7.10
CA THR A 204 4.40 18.62 -5.78
C THR A 204 3.69 17.52 -4.98
N ASN A 205 2.36 17.44 -5.06
CA ASN A 205 1.59 16.36 -4.44
C ASN A 205 1.91 14.99 -5.07
N VAL A 206 1.98 14.89 -6.41
CA VAL A 206 2.40 13.66 -7.11
C VAL A 206 3.81 13.25 -6.68
N LEU A 207 4.77 14.17 -6.70
CA LEU A 207 6.15 13.91 -6.30
C LEU A 207 6.24 13.45 -4.83
N THR A 208 5.56 14.15 -3.93
CA THR A 208 5.53 13.83 -2.50
C THR A 208 4.94 12.45 -2.26
N THR A 209 3.80 12.17 -2.89
CA THR A 209 3.11 10.89 -2.70
C THR A 209 3.91 9.74 -3.30
N ARG A 210 4.53 9.93 -4.47
CA ARG A 210 5.44 8.94 -5.09
C ARG A 210 6.61 8.59 -4.16
N ARG A 211 7.27 9.60 -3.59
CA ARG A 211 8.38 9.40 -2.65
C ARG A 211 7.96 8.66 -1.39
N LEU A 212 6.86 9.08 -0.75
CA LEU A 212 6.38 8.43 0.48
C LEU A 212 5.84 7.02 0.21
N HIS A 213 5.24 6.80 -0.96
CA HIS A 213 4.76 5.51 -1.42
C HIS A 213 5.92 4.49 -1.56
N ALA A 214 7.01 4.90 -2.21
CA ALA A 214 8.23 4.09 -2.39
C ALA A 214 8.92 3.70 -1.08
N HIS A 215 8.74 4.50 -0.02
CA HIS A 215 9.47 4.35 1.24
C HIS A 215 8.50 4.18 2.43
N SER A 216 7.55 3.25 2.28
CA SER A 216 6.56 2.86 3.29
C SER A 216 6.73 1.42 3.77
N ASN A 217 6.59 1.19 5.08
CA ASN A 217 6.67 -0.15 5.67
C ASN A 217 5.34 -0.78 6.07
N THR A 218 4.22 -0.08 5.95
CA THR A 218 2.90 -0.68 6.24
C THR A 218 2.13 -0.88 4.96
N LEU A 219 1.52 -2.05 4.76
CA LEU A 219 0.72 -2.31 3.55
C LEU A 219 -0.42 -1.30 3.39
N ILE A 220 -1.12 -0.98 4.49
CA ILE A 220 -2.20 0.02 4.49
C ILE A 220 -1.68 1.39 4.06
N GLY A 221 -0.57 1.86 4.63
CA GLY A 221 0.06 3.14 4.25
C GLY A 221 0.44 3.15 2.77
N THR A 222 1.07 2.08 2.29
CA THR A 222 1.47 1.92 0.88
C THR A 222 0.26 1.96 -0.06
N MET A 223 -0.84 1.28 0.28
CA MET A 223 -2.08 1.31 -0.52
C MET A 223 -2.74 2.69 -0.54
N ILE A 224 -2.71 3.41 0.58
CA ILE A 224 -3.26 4.77 0.68
C ILE A 224 -2.45 5.75 -0.17
N MET A 225 -1.12 5.66 -0.14
CA MET A 225 -0.27 6.50 -0.97
C MET A 225 -0.42 6.16 -2.46
N ALA A 226 -0.50 4.88 -2.83
CA ALA A 226 -0.80 4.48 -4.21
C ALA A 226 -2.14 5.08 -4.71
N ALA A 227 -3.18 5.07 -3.87
CA ALA A 227 -4.47 5.67 -4.20
C ALA A 227 -4.40 7.20 -4.33
N ARG A 228 -3.68 7.88 -3.43
CA ARG A 228 -3.43 9.34 -3.51
C ARG A 228 -2.66 9.70 -4.77
N LEU A 229 -1.66 8.91 -5.14
CA LEU A 229 -0.81 9.14 -6.31
C LEU A 229 -1.62 9.09 -7.60
N ARG A 230 -2.47 8.07 -7.73
CA ARG A 230 -3.37 7.89 -8.88
C ARG A 230 -4.37 9.04 -8.97
N SER A 231 -4.95 9.44 -7.83
CA SER A 231 -5.86 10.59 -7.73
C SER A 231 -5.21 11.91 -8.12
N ALA A 232 -4.01 12.20 -7.61
CA ALA A 232 -3.28 13.42 -7.90
C ALA A 232 -2.86 13.49 -9.38
N THR A 233 -2.48 12.34 -9.96
CA THR A 233 -2.17 12.25 -11.39
C THR A 233 -3.40 12.51 -12.27
N GLN A 234 -4.56 11.97 -11.91
CA GLN A 234 -5.80 12.25 -12.61
C GLN A 234 -6.14 13.75 -12.59
N LEU A 235 -6.04 14.40 -11.42
CA LEU A 235 -6.31 15.82 -11.30
C LEU A 235 -5.31 16.66 -12.11
N PHE A 236 -4.03 16.32 -12.09
CA PHE A 236 -3.02 16.96 -12.94
C PHE A 236 -3.43 16.90 -14.42
N LEU A 237 -3.90 15.75 -14.90
CA LEU A 237 -4.32 15.60 -16.29
C LEU A 237 -5.62 16.36 -16.61
N GLN A 238 -6.56 16.48 -15.65
CA GLN A 238 -7.72 17.35 -15.81
C GLN A 238 -7.31 18.83 -15.97
N MET A 239 -6.36 19.30 -15.16
CA MET A 239 -5.83 20.66 -15.30
C MET A 239 -5.14 20.85 -16.65
N LEU A 240 -4.36 19.85 -17.08
CA LEU A 240 -3.62 19.92 -18.34
C LEU A 240 -4.54 19.90 -19.58
N ASP A 241 -5.76 19.33 -19.50
CA ASP A 241 -6.81 19.44 -20.53
C ASP A 241 -7.26 20.88 -20.78
N GLU A 242 -7.22 21.71 -19.75
CA GLU A 242 -7.76 23.06 -19.83
C GLU A 242 -6.70 24.13 -20.12
N VAL A 243 -5.44 23.83 -19.84
CA VAL A 243 -4.31 24.75 -20.03
C VAL A 243 -3.84 24.76 -21.50
N PRO A 244 -3.62 25.94 -22.11
CA PRO A 244 -3.08 26.05 -23.47
C PRO A 244 -1.79 25.25 -23.64
N PRO A 245 -1.57 24.54 -24.77
CA PRO A 245 -0.42 23.68 -24.94
C PRO A 245 0.93 24.42 -24.94
N GLU A 246 0.94 25.74 -25.20
CA GLU A 246 2.10 26.62 -25.16
C GLU A 246 2.53 27.02 -23.74
N GLN A 247 1.64 26.90 -22.75
CA GLN A 247 1.97 27.28 -21.38
C GLN A 247 3.08 26.40 -20.83
N ALA A 248 4.14 27.05 -20.34
CA ALA A 248 5.23 26.37 -19.66
C ALA A 248 4.72 25.72 -18.37
N LEU A 249 5.13 24.47 -18.14
CA LEU A 249 4.81 23.76 -16.91
C LEU A 249 5.88 24.03 -15.85
N PRO A 250 5.51 24.03 -14.56
CA PRO A 250 6.48 24.10 -13.47
C PRO A 250 7.49 22.96 -13.50
N GLU A 251 8.72 23.23 -13.05
CA GLU A 251 9.80 22.22 -12.98
C GLU A 251 9.40 20.99 -12.14
N SER A 252 8.59 21.21 -11.09
CA SER A 252 8.05 20.15 -10.23
C SER A 252 7.30 19.07 -11.03
N CYS A 253 6.67 19.41 -12.15
CA CYS A 253 5.98 18.45 -13.01
C CYS A 253 6.95 17.53 -13.76
N ALA A 254 8.09 18.05 -14.22
CA ALA A 254 9.11 17.23 -14.87
C ALA A 254 9.70 16.21 -13.87
N THR A 255 9.91 16.61 -12.61
CA THR A 255 10.39 15.70 -11.56
C THR A 255 9.32 14.69 -11.15
N ALA A 256 8.06 15.10 -11.00
CA ALA A 256 6.96 14.24 -10.59
C ALA A 256 6.77 13.05 -11.55
N PHE A 257 6.86 13.31 -12.86
CA PHE A 257 6.67 12.32 -13.92
C PHE A 257 7.98 11.83 -14.54
N ALA A 258 9.10 11.90 -13.80
CA ALA A 258 10.36 11.29 -14.21
C ALA A 258 10.24 9.76 -14.35
N PRO A 259 11.17 9.08 -15.07
CA PRO A 259 11.15 7.64 -15.24
C PRO A 259 10.93 6.85 -13.96
N ILE A 260 10.09 5.80 -14.02
CA ILE A 260 9.81 4.92 -12.88
C ILE A 260 11.02 4.03 -12.62
N ILE A 261 11.42 3.96 -11.35
CA ILE A 261 12.49 3.09 -10.85
C ILE A 261 11.91 1.97 -9.99
N THR A 262 12.73 0.97 -9.66
CA THR A 262 12.30 -0.18 -8.88
C THR A 262 11.75 0.19 -7.50
N ASP A 263 12.34 1.19 -6.86
CA ASP A 263 11.93 1.63 -5.52
C ASP A 263 10.51 2.20 -5.50
N ASP A 264 10.03 2.80 -6.60
CA ASP A 264 8.64 3.30 -6.71
C ASP A 264 7.59 2.19 -6.54
N LEU A 265 7.99 0.92 -6.65
CA LEU A 265 7.10 -0.25 -6.66
C LEU A 265 7.46 -1.28 -5.58
N ASP A 266 8.49 -1.02 -4.75
CA ASP A 266 8.95 -2.03 -3.78
C ASP A 266 7.93 -2.21 -2.65
N MET A 267 7.43 -3.44 -2.51
CA MET A 267 6.52 -3.83 -1.45
C MET A 267 7.19 -4.63 -0.34
N CYS A 268 8.50 -4.90 -0.43
CA CYS A 268 9.20 -5.78 0.48
C CYS A 268 9.04 -5.36 1.95
N ALA A 269 9.25 -4.08 2.28
CA ALA A 269 9.08 -3.57 3.64
C ALA A 269 7.63 -3.71 4.14
N SER A 270 6.65 -3.47 3.26
CA SER A 270 5.23 -3.68 3.58
C SER A 270 4.94 -5.15 3.89
N MET A 271 5.47 -6.08 3.10
CA MET A 271 5.26 -7.52 3.29
C MET A 271 6.05 -8.08 4.49
N GLN A 272 7.20 -7.49 4.83
CA GLN A 272 7.87 -7.77 6.10
C GLN A 272 6.99 -7.38 7.30
N SER A 273 6.31 -6.22 7.24
CA SER A 273 5.37 -5.82 8.29
C SER A 273 4.14 -6.74 8.35
N GLU A 274 3.58 -7.16 7.21
CA GLU A 274 2.47 -8.13 7.19
C GLU A 274 2.88 -9.50 7.77
N PHE A 275 4.09 -9.97 7.45
CA PHE A 275 4.66 -11.16 8.07
C PHE A 275 4.87 -10.96 9.58
N GLY A 276 5.30 -9.77 9.98
CA GLY A 276 5.36 -9.31 11.37
C GLY A 276 4.00 -9.35 12.07
N MET A 277 2.91 -9.00 11.39
CA MET A 277 1.56 -9.09 11.95
C MET A 277 1.13 -10.54 12.17
N LEU A 278 1.52 -11.45 11.27
CA LEU A 278 1.31 -12.89 11.49
C LEU A 278 2.04 -13.37 12.76
N LEU A 279 3.30 -12.94 12.95
CA LEU A 279 4.09 -13.19 14.17
C LEU A 279 3.44 -12.60 15.42
N GLY A 280 3.03 -11.33 15.37
CA GLY A 280 2.53 -10.57 16.50
C GLY A 280 1.08 -10.87 16.88
N SER A 281 0.30 -11.52 16.00
CA SER A 281 -1.15 -11.70 16.17
C SER A 281 -1.60 -12.46 17.41
N GLY A 282 -0.70 -13.16 18.11
CA GLY A 282 -1.06 -14.06 19.20
C GLY A 282 -1.97 -15.23 18.77
N LEU A 283 -2.54 -15.23 17.56
CA LEU A 283 -3.36 -16.30 16.98
C LEU A 283 -2.62 -17.63 16.97
N LEU A 284 -1.30 -17.58 16.84
CA LEU A 284 -0.41 -18.74 16.86
C LEU A 284 -0.09 -19.25 18.28
N ASP A 285 -0.24 -18.40 19.30
CA ASP A 285 0.18 -18.62 20.70
C ASP A 285 -0.96 -18.47 21.73
N MET A 286 -2.22 -18.32 21.30
CA MET A 286 -3.37 -18.28 22.20
C MET A 286 -3.40 -19.52 23.09
N ASP A 287 -3.76 -19.37 24.38
CA ASP A 287 -3.98 -20.47 25.33
C ASP A 287 -5.28 -21.19 24.96
N THR A 288 -5.23 -21.79 23.78
CA THR A 288 -6.28 -22.62 23.24
C THR A 288 -6.34 -23.90 24.07
N PRO A 289 -7.50 -24.56 24.14
CA PRO A 289 -7.61 -25.86 24.79
C PRO A 289 -6.47 -26.77 24.34
N TRP A 290 -5.95 -27.59 25.25
CA TRP A 290 -4.72 -28.37 25.03
C TRP A 290 -4.67 -29.05 23.65
N TYR A 291 -5.80 -29.50 23.10
CA TYR A 291 -5.94 -30.13 21.78
C TYR A 291 -5.60 -29.20 20.59
N ARG A 292 -5.89 -27.90 20.64
CA ARG A 292 -5.53 -26.93 19.58
C ARG A 292 -4.03 -26.65 19.55
N ARG A 293 -3.34 -26.72 20.69
CA ARG A 293 -1.87 -26.64 20.77
C ARG A 293 -1.18 -27.77 19.99
N TRP A 294 -1.85 -28.91 19.78
CA TRP A 294 -1.36 -29.98 18.89
C TRP A 294 -1.60 -29.68 17.41
N MET A 295 -2.65 -28.93 17.08
CA MET A 295 -3.02 -28.59 15.70
C MET A 295 -2.29 -27.36 15.14
N LEU A 296 -1.80 -26.46 16.01
CA LEU A 296 -1.12 -25.23 15.60
C LEU A 296 0.30 -25.15 16.16
N SER A 297 1.24 -24.81 15.27
CA SER A 297 2.66 -24.57 15.56
C SER A 297 3.04 -23.22 14.95
N SER A 298 3.33 -22.24 15.79
CA SER A 298 3.76 -20.89 15.36
C SER A 298 4.98 -21.00 14.46
N LYS A 299 6.03 -21.68 14.93
CA LYS A 299 7.25 -21.96 14.16
C LYS A 299 6.96 -22.65 12.82
N GLY A 300 6.10 -23.67 12.83
CA GLY A 300 5.74 -24.42 11.63
C GLY A 300 5.00 -23.56 10.60
N THR A 301 4.04 -22.77 11.07
CA THR A 301 3.20 -21.87 10.25
C THR A 301 4.04 -20.76 9.64
N LEU A 302 4.90 -20.11 10.42
CA LEU A 302 5.79 -19.05 9.96
C LEU A 302 6.78 -19.55 8.91
N ARG A 303 7.37 -20.72 9.14
CA ARG A 303 8.26 -21.37 8.19
C ARG A 303 7.55 -21.68 6.86
N LEU A 304 6.30 -22.14 6.90
CA LEU A 304 5.50 -22.44 5.72
C LEU A 304 5.08 -21.17 4.97
N GLY A 305 4.73 -20.11 5.69
CA GLY A 305 4.32 -18.84 5.11
C GLY A 305 5.48 -18.00 4.57
N ALA A 306 6.67 -18.10 5.16
CA ALA A 306 7.80 -17.22 4.85
C ALA A 306 8.13 -17.11 3.35
N PRO A 307 8.22 -18.21 2.56
CA PRO A 307 8.47 -18.10 1.11
C PRO A 307 7.46 -17.20 0.38
N ALA A 308 6.18 -17.26 0.78
CA ALA A 308 5.12 -16.47 0.15
C ALA A 308 5.30 -14.97 0.35
N TYR A 309 5.68 -14.55 1.56
CA TYR A 309 5.95 -13.15 1.88
C TYR A 309 7.29 -12.70 1.30
N ALA A 310 8.33 -13.53 1.37
CA ALA A 310 9.66 -13.21 0.86
C ALA A 310 9.69 -13.09 -0.67
N ALA A 311 8.78 -13.74 -1.38
CA ALA A 311 8.67 -13.61 -2.83
C ALA A 311 8.39 -12.16 -3.29
N TYR A 312 7.79 -11.32 -2.45
CA TYR A 312 7.60 -9.89 -2.73
C TYR A 312 8.91 -9.09 -2.71
N CYS A 313 9.93 -9.61 -2.03
CA CYS A 313 11.26 -9.04 -1.97
C CYS A 313 12.19 -9.53 -3.09
N ALA A 314 11.72 -10.45 -3.94
CA ALA A 314 12.55 -11.07 -4.97
C ALA A 314 12.75 -10.16 -6.18
N ASP A 315 13.94 -10.22 -6.79
CA ASP A 315 14.25 -9.46 -8.00
C ASP A 315 13.36 -9.84 -9.19
N ALA A 316 12.86 -11.08 -9.23
CA ALA A 316 11.89 -11.51 -10.24
C ALA A 316 10.58 -10.71 -10.13
N THR A 317 10.07 -10.51 -8.91
CA THR A 317 8.88 -9.70 -8.63
C THR A 317 9.10 -8.24 -9.02
N ARG A 318 10.24 -7.66 -8.65
CA ARG A 318 10.63 -6.29 -9.03
C ARG A 318 10.69 -6.10 -10.55
N LYS A 319 11.32 -7.04 -11.27
CA LYS A 319 11.38 -7.02 -12.73
C LYS A 319 9.99 -7.12 -13.36
N GLN A 320 9.11 -7.95 -12.80
CA GLN A 320 7.74 -8.09 -13.27
C GLN A 320 6.90 -6.83 -13.03
N LEU A 321 7.05 -6.18 -11.87
CA LEU A 321 6.43 -4.89 -11.54
C LEU A 321 6.86 -3.79 -12.52
N ILE A 322 8.17 -3.68 -12.78
CA ILE A 322 8.71 -2.69 -13.72
C ILE A 322 8.27 -2.96 -15.16
N ALA A 323 8.19 -4.24 -15.56
CA ALA A 323 7.66 -4.65 -16.85
C ALA A 323 6.12 -4.57 -16.94
N ASP A 324 5.45 -4.14 -15.86
CA ASP A 324 4.02 -3.89 -15.80
C ASP A 324 3.12 -5.13 -16.05
N ARG A 325 3.71 -6.34 -16.01
CA ARG A 325 3.02 -7.59 -16.33
C ARG A 325 2.19 -8.08 -15.15
N ARG A 326 0.93 -8.40 -15.40
CA ARG A 326 -0.03 -8.81 -14.37
C ARG A 326 0.48 -9.98 -13.53
N PHE A 327 0.29 -9.91 -12.21
CA PHE A 327 0.55 -11.04 -11.34
C PHE A 327 -0.63 -12.02 -11.36
N PRO A 328 -0.39 -13.34 -11.46
CA PRO A 328 -1.46 -14.30 -11.34
C PRO A 328 -2.02 -14.28 -9.91
N ALA A 329 -3.27 -14.74 -9.75
CA ALA A 329 -4.00 -14.61 -8.49
C ALA A 329 -3.33 -15.35 -7.31
N ASN A 330 -2.54 -16.40 -7.55
CA ASN A 330 -1.99 -17.23 -6.47
C ASN A 330 -0.61 -17.87 -6.77
N PRO A 331 0.47 -17.09 -6.96
CA PRO A 331 1.74 -17.67 -7.40
C PRO A 331 2.66 -18.17 -6.28
N MET A 332 2.40 -17.86 -5.01
CA MET A 332 3.49 -17.76 -4.02
C MET A 332 3.38 -18.67 -2.77
N SER A 333 2.46 -19.64 -2.71
CA SER A 333 2.39 -20.52 -1.52
C SER A 333 3.27 -21.77 -1.63
N THR A 334 4.03 -22.08 -0.58
CA THR A 334 4.60 -23.42 -0.39
C THR A 334 3.49 -24.38 0.04
N ALA A 335 3.36 -25.54 -0.62
CA ALA A 335 2.39 -26.56 -0.23
C ALA A 335 2.86 -27.32 1.03
N PRO A 336 2.01 -27.48 2.06
CA PRO A 336 2.34 -28.30 3.23
C PRO A 336 2.46 -29.78 2.87
N ASP A 337 3.42 -30.47 3.48
CA ASP A 337 3.55 -31.92 3.35
C ASP A 337 2.79 -32.69 4.43
N VAL A 338 2.87 -34.02 4.37
CA VAL A 338 2.18 -34.92 5.33
C VAL A 338 2.55 -34.63 6.80
N PHE A 339 3.80 -34.25 7.09
CA PHE A 339 4.24 -33.97 8.45
C PHE A 339 3.71 -32.63 8.95
N ASP A 340 3.58 -31.64 8.06
CA ASP A 340 2.91 -30.38 8.39
C ASP A 340 1.43 -30.61 8.70
N TRP A 341 0.74 -31.43 7.92
CA TRP A 341 -0.65 -31.77 8.19
C TRP A 341 -0.85 -32.54 9.50
N ILE A 342 0.10 -33.41 9.88
CA ILE A 342 0.04 -34.14 11.15
C ILE A 342 0.35 -33.22 12.34
N SER A 343 1.34 -32.33 12.22
CA SER A 343 1.90 -31.58 13.36
C SER A 343 1.42 -30.13 13.49
N ASN A 344 0.82 -29.60 12.43
CA ASN A 344 0.44 -28.20 12.26
C ASN A 344 -0.81 -28.06 11.36
N SER A 345 -1.79 -28.95 11.45
CA SER A 345 -2.98 -28.94 10.59
C SER A 345 -3.67 -27.59 10.50
N ALA A 346 -3.88 -26.90 11.63
CA ALA A 346 -4.50 -25.58 11.66
C ALA A 346 -3.62 -24.54 10.96
N GLY A 347 -2.29 -24.57 11.17
CA GLY A 347 -1.35 -23.69 10.49
C GLY A 347 -1.25 -23.95 8.99
N SER A 348 -1.30 -25.21 8.57
CA SER A 348 -1.35 -25.64 7.17
C SER A 348 -2.63 -25.16 6.48
N VAL A 349 -3.77 -25.16 7.17
CA VAL A 349 -4.99 -24.53 6.67
C VAL A 349 -4.82 -23.02 6.60
N LEU A 350 -4.31 -22.36 7.66
CA LEU A 350 -4.17 -20.91 7.71
C LEU A 350 -3.30 -20.34 6.58
N ILE A 351 -2.20 -21.00 6.23
CA ILE A 351 -1.32 -20.55 5.13
C ILE A 351 -1.88 -20.91 3.74
N GLN A 352 -2.84 -21.84 3.66
CA GLN A 352 -3.54 -22.21 2.42
C GLN A 352 -4.87 -21.48 2.22
N MET A 353 -5.49 -20.97 3.28
CA MET A 353 -6.57 -20.01 3.15
C MET A 353 -6.03 -18.88 2.29
N PRO A 354 -6.73 -18.49 1.21
CA PRO A 354 -6.25 -17.40 0.38
C PRO A 354 -6.05 -16.21 1.32
N PRO A 355 -4.81 -15.70 1.48
CA PRO A 355 -4.62 -14.44 2.16
C PRO A 355 -5.54 -13.39 1.51
N PRO A 356 -5.78 -12.21 2.10
CA PRO A 356 -6.22 -11.08 1.27
C PRO A 356 -5.30 -11.07 0.05
N VAL A 357 -5.86 -11.34 -1.14
CA VAL A 357 -5.11 -11.90 -2.26
C VAL A 357 -4.00 -10.92 -2.60
N PHE A 358 -2.78 -11.12 -2.07
CA PHE A 358 -1.80 -10.04 -1.98
C PHE A 358 -1.31 -9.61 -3.38
N SER A 359 -1.52 -10.46 -4.39
CA SER A 359 -1.38 -10.13 -5.81
C SER A 359 -2.28 -8.97 -6.24
N ARG A 360 -3.44 -8.76 -5.62
CA ARG A 360 -4.26 -7.55 -5.83
C ARG A 360 -3.55 -6.29 -5.36
N TYR A 361 -2.82 -6.34 -4.25
CA TYR A 361 -2.05 -5.19 -3.81
C TYR A 361 -0.88 -4.91 -4.75
N LEU A 362 -0.21 -5.95 -5.30
CA LEU A 362 0.75 -5.77 -6.39
C LEU A 362 0.09 -5.13 -7.61
N ASN A 363 -1.08 -5.62 -8.05
CA ASN A 363 -1.80 -5.04 -9.17
C ASN A 363 -2.12 -3.56 -8.92
N ARG A 364 -2.50 -3.17 -7.69
CA ARG A 364 -2.67 -1.76 -7.31
C ARG A 364 -1.38 -0.94 -7.38
N GLN A 365 -0.22 -1.52 -7.05
CA GLN A 365 1.07 -0.86 -7.27
C GLN A 365 1.31 -0.63 -8.75
N GLN A 366 1.07 -1.64 -9.58
CA GLN A 366 1.24 -1.52 -11.01
C GLN A 366 0.28 -0.50 -11.62
N ASP A 367 -0.95 -0.40 -11.10
CA ASP A 367 -1.91 0.61 -11.52
C ASP A 367 -1.48 2.04 -11.14
N ALA A 368 -0.88 2.23 -9.95
CA ALA A 368 -0.27 3.51 -9.57
C ALA A 368 0.91 3.85 -10.49
N ALA A 369 1.78 2.88 -10.78
CA ALA A 369 2.87 3.02 -11.74
C ALA A 369 2.37 3.39 -13.14
N ALA A 370 1.35 2.69 -13.62
CA ALA A 370 0.75 2.92 -14.93
C ALA A 370 0.17 4.33 -15.03
N SER A 371 -0.41 4.88 -13.93
CA SER A 371 -0.85 6.27 -13.91
C SER A 371 0.30 7.27 -14.06
N LEU A 372 1.45 7.03 -13.43
CA LEU A 372 2.65 7.85 -13.63
C LEU A 372 3.18 7.77 -15.06
N ARG A 373 3.27 6.56 -15.65
CA ARG A 373 3.66 6.37 -17.05
C ARG A 373 2.72 7.10 -18.01
N LEU A 374 1.43 7.10 -17.69
CA LEU A 374 0.43 7.80 -18.47
C LEU A 374 0.58 9.33 -18.35
N GLY A 375 0.79 9.85 -17.14
CA GLY A 375 1.09 11.28 -16.93
C GLY A 375 2.31 11.72 -17.74
N ALA A 376 3.38 10.93 -17.71
CA ALA A 376 4.58 11.14 -18.51
C ALA A 376 4.32 11.03 -20.03
N THR A 377 3.50 10.06 -20.46
CA THR A 377 3.11 9.90 -21.87
C THR A 377 2.39 11.13 -22.38
N ILE A 378 1.47 11.68 -21.59
CA ILE A 378 0.69 12.86 -21.99
C ILE A 378 1.58 14.12 -22.02
N LEU A 379 2.51 14.26 -21.08
CA LEU A 379 3.53 15.31 -21.11
C LEU A 379 4.39 15.23 -22.38
N TRP A 380 4.88 14.04 -22.72
CA TRP A 380 5.65 13.81 -23.93
C TRP A 380 4.85 14.12 -25.20
N LEU A 381 3.57 13.76 -25.25
CA LEU A 381 2.67 14.10 -26.35
C LEU A 381 2.46 15.62 -26.49
N ARG A 382 2.44 16.35 -25.36
CA ARG A 382 2.33 17.81 -25.34
C ARG A 382 3.60 18.48 -25.87
N GLU A 383 4.77 17.97 -25.49
CA GLU A 383 6.08 18.45 -25.94
C GLU A 383 6.31 18.17 -27.43
N THR A 384 5.82 17.02 -27.92
CA THR A 384 5.95 16.60 -29.33
C THR A 384 4.77 17.03 -30.20
N ARG A 385 3.90 17.95 -29.75
CA ARG A 385 2.70 18.35 -30.51
C ARG A 385 2.96 18.96 -31.89
N ALA A 386 4.14 19.55 -32.09
CA ALA A 386 4.54 20.16 -33.36
C ALA A 386 5.02 19.12 -34.40
N ASP A 387 5.13 17.85 -34.01
CA ASP A 387 5.44 16.75 -34.90
C ASP A 387 4.25 16.45 -35.83
N GLY A 388 4.49 16.40 -37.14
CA GLY A 388 3.46 16.21 -38.16
C GLY A 388 2.85 14.81 -38.22
N ARG A 389 3.30 13.88 -37.38
CA ARG A 389 2.76 12.52 -37.26
C ARG A 389 1.41 12.50 -36.54
N THR A 390 0.60 11.48 -36.85
CA THR A 390 -0.68 11.27 -36.19
C THR A 390 -0.48 10.98 -34.70
N LEU A 391 -1.49 11.27 -33.88
CA LEU A 391 -1.46 10.98 -32.44
C LEU A 391 -1.15 9.52 -32.12
N SER A 392 -1.67 8.58 -32.93
CA SER A 392 -1.39 7.14 -32.78
C SER A 392 0.08 6.80 -33.07
N GLU A 393 0.67 7.39 -34.12
CA GLU A 393 2.08 7.19 -34.46
C GLU A 393 3.01 7.80 -33.40
N ARG A 394 2.66 8.98 -32.87
CA ARG A 394 3.40 9.57 -31.75
C ARG A 394 3.30 8.68 -30.53
N LEU A 395 2.09 8.27 -30.12
CA LEU A 395 1.91 7.35 -28.99
C LEU A 395 2.80 6.11 -29.14
N ALA A 396 2.88 5.50 -30.34
CA ALA A 396 3.73 4.34 -30.59
C ALA A 396 5.25 4.60 -30.43
N GLN A 397 5.69 5.85 -30.57
CA GLN A 397 7.11 6.25 -30.51
C GLN A 397 7.55 6.81 -29.16
N ARG A 398 6.66 6.82 -28.17
CA ARG A 398 7.03 7.23 -26.82
C ARG A 398 8.19 6.37 -26.28
N PRO A 399 9.07 6.93 -25.42
CA PRO A 399 10.16 6.19 -24.80
C PRO A 399 9.70 4.89 -24.11
N ASP A 400 10.52 3.83 -24.19
CA ASP A 400 10.21 2.48 -23.71
C ASP A 400 9.70 2.42 -22.26
N TRP A 401 10.25 3.24 -21.37
CA TRP A 401 9.86 3.25 -19.96
C TRP A 401 8.42 3.75 -19.71
N MET A 402 7.84 4.48 -20.67
CA MET A 402 6.45 4.96 -20.65
C MET A 402 5.45 3.91 -21.17
N HIS A 403 5.93 2.75 -21.64
CA HIS A 403 5.03 1.68 -22.08
C HIS A 403 4.42 0.96 -20.87
N VAL A 404 3.16 0.60 -21.02
CA VAL A 404 2.42 -0.30 -20.13
C VAL A 404 2.34 -1.67 -20.80
N ALA A 405 2.03 -2.71 -20.04
CA ALA A 405 1.90 -4.05 -20.59
C ALA A 405 0.77 -4.15 -21.63
N ASP A 406 0.95 -5.05 -22.60
CA ASP A 406 0.04 -5.23 -23.75
C ASP A 406 -1.40 -5.58 -23.33
N ASP A 407 -1.55 -6.26 -22.19
CA ASP A 407 -2.84 -6.68 -21.62
C ASP A 407 -3.66 -5.52 -21.04
N ARG A 408 -3.06 -4.33 -20.85
CA ARG A 408 -3.75 -3.07 -20.51
C ARG A 408 -3.38 -1.91 -21.43
N ALA A 409 -3.00 -2.22 -22.67
CA ALA A 409 -2.47 -1.26 -23.64
C ALA A 409 -3.32 0.03 -23.74
N LEU A 410 -2.63 1.16 -23.83
CA LEU A 410 -3.23 2.49 -24.00
C LEU A 410 -3.95 2.60 -25.34
N ARG A 411 -5.22 3.00 -25.32
CA ARG A 411 -6.02 3.22 -26.54
C ARG A 411 -6.54 4.64 -26.57
N LEU A 412 -6.64 5.23 -27.77
CA LEU A 412 -7.34 6.48 -27.94
C LEU A 412 -8.85 6.25 -27.83
N SER A 413 -9.55 7.18 -27.16
CA SER A 413 -11.01 7.21 -27.19
C SER A 413 -11.51 7.53 -28.62
N PRO A 414 -12.74 7.15 -28.99
CA PRO A 414 -13.28 7.41 -30.34
C PRO A 414 -13.33 8.89 -30.73
N ASP A 415 -13.41 9.78 -29.75
CA ASP A 415 -13.40 11.23 -29.93
C ASP A 415 -11.98 11.84 -29.92
N ASN A 416 -10.93 11.02 -29.78
CA ASN A 416 -9.53 11.44 -29.63
C ASN A 416 -9.28 12.46 -28.51
N ARG A 417 -10.16 12.55 -27.51
CA ARG A 417 -10.03 13.48 -26.38
C ARG A 417 -9.49 12.84 -25.11
N SER A 418 -9.24 11.54 -25.12
CA SER A 418 -8.80 10.81 -23.94
C SER A 418 -7.98 9.57 -24.31
N LEU A 419 -7.16 9.13 -23.37
CA LEU A 419 -6.56 7.81 -23.37
C LEU A 419 -7.38 6.89 -22.46
N LEU A 420 -7.58 5.66 -22.92
CA LEU A 420 -8.22 4.57 -22.21
C LEU A 420 -7.13 3.62 -21.71
N MET A 421 -7.12 3.34 -20.41
CA MET A 421 -6.17 2.45 -19.75
C MET A 421 -6.91 1.60 -18.72
N GLY A 422 -6.86 0.28 -18.89
CA GLY A 422 -7.44 -0.68 -17.94
C GLY A 422 -6.64 -0.81 -16.64
N SER A 423 -7.29 -1.34 -15.61
CA SER A 423 -6.66 -1.68 -14.30
C SER A 423 -6.31 -3.17 -14.24
N HIS A 424 -5.22 -3.53 -13.56
CA HIS A 424 -4.91 -4.93 -13.26
C HIS A 424 -5.67 -5.46 -12.04
N ASP A 425 -6.13 -4.58 -11.14
CA ASP A 425 -7.06 -4.94 -10.07
C ASP A 425 -8.48 -5.03 -10.66
N GLU A 426 -9.01 -6.23 -10.90
CA GLU A 426 -10.32 -6.44 -11.55
C GLU A 426 -11.52 -5.92 -10.75
N ASP A 427 -11.38 -5.78 -9.42
CA ASP A 427 -12.41 -5.22 -8.54
C ASP A 427 -12.22 -3.70 -8.34
N SER A 428 -11.34 -3.09 -9.14
CA SER A 428 -11.11 -1.66 -9.13
C SER A 428 -12.33 -0.91 -9.66
N ASP A 429 -12.89 -0.02 -8.84
CA ASP A 429 -13.86 1.00 -9.21
C ASP A 429 -13.21 2.28 -9.79
N TRP A 430 -11.90 2.25 -10.05
CA TRP A 430 -11.21 3.38 -10.70
C TRP A 430 -11.64 3.54 -12.15
N HIS A 431 -11.72 4.80 -12.59
CA HIS A 431 -12.00 5.12 -13.98
C HIS A 431 -10.81 4.75 -14.88
N GLU A 432 -11.14 4.37 -16.11
CA GLU A 432 -10.18 3.98 -17.15
C GLU A 432 -9.90 5.10 -18.16
N ARG A 433 -10.63 6.22 -18.07
CA ARG A 433 -10.57 7.33 -19.04
C ARG A 433 -9.77 8.50 -18.50
N TRP A 434 -8.76 8.90 -19.25
CA TRP A 434 -7.80 9.93 -18.86
C TRP A 434 -7.77 11.04 -19.92
N PRO A 435 -8.04 12.30 -19.54
CA PRO A 435 -8.20 13.37 -20.51
C PRO A 435 -6.87 13.70 -21.21
N LEU A 436 -6.96 14.06 -22.50
CA LEU A 436 -5.83 14.56 -23.30
C LEU A 436 -5.87 16.09 -23.37
N PRO A 437 -4.73 16.78 -23.23
CA PRO A 437 -4.61 18.21 -23.47
C PRO A 437 -5.18 18.67 -24.81
N LYS A 438 -5.88 19.80 -24.81
CA LYS A 438 -6.31 20.44 -26.05
C LYS A 438 -5.11 20.76 -26.95
N GLY A 439 -5.26 20.50 -28.25
CA GLY A 439 -4.24 20.81 -29.25
C GLY A 439 -3.11 19.79 -29.36
N ILE A 440 -3.27 18.60 -28.77
CA ILE A 440 -2.50 17.38 -29.05
C ILE A 440 -3.31 16.52 -30.01
#